data_AF-A0AAN8TJH5-F1
#
_entry.id   AF-A0AAN8TJH5-F1
#
_cell.length_a   1.000
_cell.length_b   1.000
_cell.length_c   1.000
_cell.angle_alpha   90.00
_cell.angle_beta   90.00
_cell.angle_gamma   90.00
#
_symmetry.space_group_name_H-M   'P 1'
#
loop_
_entity.id
_entity.type
_entity.pdbx_description
1 polymer ?
#
loop_
_entity_poly.entity_id
_entity_poly.type
_entity_poly.pdbx_seq_one_letter_code
_entity_poly.pdbx_strand_id
1 'polypeptide(L)'
;MASNGAPLANADTKTSLEKIKRQLASGSGRNLLQGPLLKRSETLRKWNERWVILDPTTGKMEYKARRNEPTIKGTIVFDANSTISISPVNFHGLPKYDSCCFYIGTPQKKEYFLCAETPGAAKAWVSTLHATQLVLKAHKEAVNSLSGNGSAKLGTVAAVVAAANSTALEASKEIEAAMQIAMRNALGAMLNRQTDGPMDDLSIMKETLRVKDEELQNLAREIRARDSTIKDLADKLSETAEAAEAAASAAQTMNEQRKIACAEVECLKADSEKQLESSKSKLREFEEKFMTLSKEMDQLIKQRDSAIQEAHLWRSELAKAREQAVILEGAVVRAEEKVRVAEADAEARIREVVQRESATAKEKQELLAYVNMLQAQLTRQHVDMNQVFEKTESCSSSINNLPQTKHVDLSEENVDKACLSVSRDIDHVPPENVVDLTVDQTSHQSIENGEWSDIQPTESRIADVREVASETERSSLDIPVVTSPSNAHQDQGHNSHQP
;
A
#
# COMPACT_ATOMS: atom_id res chain seq x y z
N MET A 1 -16.69 37.63 -10.84
CA MET A 1 -15.46 37.52 -11.66
C MET A 1 -15.38 36.10 -12.19
N ALA A 2 -15.28 35.91 -13.50
CA ALA A 2 -15.09 34.57 -14.08
C ALA A 2 -13.59 34.29 -14.22
N SER A 3 -13.13 33.14 -13.73
CA SER A 3 -11.74 32.68 -13.90
C SER A 3 -11.68 31.62 -14.99
N ASN A 4 -10.83 31.85 -16.00
CA ASN A 4 -10.71 30.97 -17.16
C ASN A 4 -9.86 29.72 -16.84
N GLY A 5 -10.51 28.55 -16.74
CA GLY A 5 -9.81 27.27 -16.73
C GLY A 5 -9.43 26.83 -18.16
N ALA A 6 -8.20 27.09 -18.58
CA ALA A 6 -7.65 26.57 -19.84
C ALA A 6 -6.87 25.25 -19.61
N PRO A 7 -6.92 24.27 -20.55
CA PRO A 7 -6.36 22.94 -20.31
C PRO A 7 -4.84 22.89 -20.52
N LEU A 8 -4.08 22.85 -19.42
CA LEU A 8 -2.60 22.79 -19.41
C LEU A 8 -2.05 21.60 -20.24
N ALA A 9 -2.72 20.44 -20.19
CA ALA A 9 -2.29 19.20 -20.84
C ALA A 9 -2.12 19.29 -22.38
N ASN A 10 -2.83 20.22 -23.04
CA ASN A 10 -2.72 20.40 -24.50
C ASN A 10 -1.47 21.18 -24.92
N ALA A 11 -0.86 21.94 -24.00
CA ALA A 11 0.40 22.65 -24.27
C ALA A 11 1.61 21.70 -24.19
N ASP A 12 1.64 20.82 -23.19
CA ASP A 12 2.77 19.91 -22.95
C ASP A 12 2.85 18.78 -23.99
N THR A 13 1.71 18.24 -24.42
CA THR A 13 1.63 17.26 -25.51
C THR A 13 2.09 17.85 -26.84
N LYS A 14 1.65 19.07 -27.18
CA LYS A 14 2.10 19.81 -28.37
C LYS A 14 3.60 20.11 -28.31
N THR A 15 4.11 20.54 -27.15
CA THR A 15 5.54 20.82 -26.95
C THR A 15 6.39 19.55 -27.04
N SER A 16 5.88 18.42 -26.54
CA SER A 16 6.55 17.12 -26.64
C SER A 16 6.57 16.58 -28.07
N LEU A 17 5.46 16.74 -28.81
CA LEU A 17 5.40 16.43 -30.24
C LEU A 17 6.39 17.27 -31.05
N GLU A 18 6.53 18.57 -30.77
CA GLU A 18 7.52 19.42 -31.42
C GLU A 18 8.97 19.08 -31.01
N LYS A 19 9.22 18.63 -29.77
CA LYS A 19 10.53 18.09 -29.35
C LYS A 19 10.88 16.82 -30.12
N ILE A 20 9.93 15.88 -30.27
CA ILE A 20 10.10 14.69 -31.11
C ILE A 20 10.41 15.13 -32.55
N LYS A 21 9.55 15.92 -33.20
CA LYS A 21 9.77 16.44 -34.57
C LYS A 21 11.12 17.12 -34.75
N ARG A 22 11.59 17.89 -33.76
CA ARG A 22 12.90 18.54 -33.82
C ARG A 22 14.05 17.54 -33.78
N GLN A 23 13.94 16.47 -32.99
CA GLN A 23 14.90 15.36 -33.03
C GLN A 23 14.81 14.56 -34.34
N LEU A 24 13.60 14.35 -34.90
CA LEU A 24 13.41 13.74 -36.23
C LEU A 24 14.18 14.53 -37.31
N ALA A 25 14.07 15.86 -37.29
CA ALA A 25 14.72 16.74 -38.26
C ALA A 25 16.24 16.89 -38.04
N SER A 26 16.75 16.74 -36.82
CA SER A 26 18.16 16.98 -36.45
C SER A 26 19.17 16.02 -37.12
N GLY A 27 18.70 14.87 -37.63
CA GLY A 27 19.50 13.91 -38.39
C GLY A 27 19.26 13.92 -39.91
N SER A 28 18.17 14.54 -40.38
CA SER A 28 17.75 14.49 -41.79
C SER A 28 18.79 15.13 -42.71
N GLY A 29 19.04 14.51 -43.86
CA GLY A 29 19.97 15.00 -44.86
C GLY A 29 21.47 14.73 -44.58
N ARG A 30 21.84 14.17 -43.42
CA ARG A 30 23.26 13.95 -43.07
C ARG A 30 23.87 12.69 -43.70
N ASN A 31 23.12 11.59 -43.76
CA ASN A 31 23.57 10.32 -44.38
C ASN A 31 22.51 9.81 -45.37
N LEU A 32 22.42 10.49 -46.52
CA LEU A 32 21.50 10.11 -47.59
C LEU A 32 22.07 8.93 -48.40
N LEU A 33 21.29 7.84 -48.52
CA LEU A 33 21.62 6.78 -49.47
C LEU A 33 21.21 7.23 -50.87
N GLN A 34 22.14 7.27 -51.82
CA GLN A 34 21.87 7.73 -53.17
C GLN A 34 22.59 6.90 -54.22
N GLY A 35 21.95 6.71 -55.38
CA GLY A 35 22.54 5.96 -56.48
C GLY A 35 21.60 5.77 -57.68
N PRO A 36 22.12 5.18 -58.77
CA PRO A 36 21.30 4.80 -59.92
C PRO A 36 20.47 3.56 -59.59
N LEU A 37 19.19 3.60 -59.96
CA LEU A 37 18.29 2.44 -59.97
C LEU A 37 17.47 2.43 -61.26
N LEU A 38 17.26 1.24 -61.81
CA LEU A 38 16.23 1.03 -62.82
C LEU A 38 14.89 0.94 -62.10
N LYS A 39 14.01 1.92 -62.34
CA LYS A 39 12.63 1.92 -61.84
C LYS A 39 11.68 1.51 -62.93
N ARG A 40 10.81 0.54 -62.66
CA ARG A 40 9.71 0.20 -63.58
C ARG A 40 8.65 1.31 -63.57
N SER A 41 8.16 1.69 -64.73
CA SER A 41 6.99 2.58 -64.84
C SER A 41 5.71 1.81 -64.52
N GLU A 42 4.83 2.44 -63.75
CA GLU A 42 3.57 1.87 -63.27
C GLU A 42 2.60 1.62 -64.45
N THR A 43 2.48 2.60 -65.35
CA THR A 43 1.60 2.54 -66.52
C THR A 43 2.20 1.75 -67.69
N LEU A 44 3.41 2.12 -68.15
CA LEU A 44 4.01 1.56 -69.37
C LEU A 44 4.78 0.25 -69.14
N ARG A 45 4.95 -0.19 -67.88
CA ARG A 45 5.75 -1.36 -67.46
C ARG A 45 7.22 -1.37 -67.92
N LYS A 46 7.71 -0.26 -68.48
CA LYS A 46 9.07 -0.04 -69.00
C LYS A 46 10.05 0.33 -67.89
N TRP A 47 11.24 -0.24 -67.95
CA TRP A 47 12.38 0.13 -67.10
C TRP A 47 12.93 1.51 -67.46
N ASN A 48 13.28 2.28 -66.45
CA ASN A 48 13.74 3.65 -66.55
C ASN A 48 14.85 3.89 -65.54
N GLU A 49 16.05 4.26 -65.99
CA GLU A 49 17.11 4.69 -65.08
C GLU A 49 16.70 5.97 -64.36
N ARG A 50 16.86 5.99 -63.03
CA ARG A 50 16.60 7.13 -62.17
C ARG A 50 17.69 7.24 -61.12
N TRP A 51 18.08 8.47 -60.80
CA TRP A 51 18.90 8.72 -59.62
C TRP A 51 17.97 8.79 -58.40
N VAL A 52 18.10 7.84 -57.50
CA VAL A 52 17.26 7.70 -56.30
C VAL A 52 18.02 8.21 -55.09
N ILE A 53 17.31 8.87 -54.17
CA ILE A 53 17.81 9.45 -52.93
C ILE A 53 16.86 9.01 -51.81
N LEU A 54 17.37 8.32 -50.79
CA LEU A 54 16.63 7.91 -49.60
C LEU A 54 17.21 8.63 -48.38
N ASP A 55 16.35 9.32 -47.64
CA ASP A 55 16.64 9.78 -46.28
C ASP A 55 16.21 8.70 -45.26
N PRO A 56 17.16 7.98 -44.63
CA PRO A 56 16.85 6.91 -43.71
C PRO A 56 16.26 7.40 -42.38
N THR A 57 16.31 8.71 -42.08
CA THR A 57 15.73 9.26 -40.84
C THR A 57 14.28 9.68 -41.01
N THR A 58 13.82 9.95 -42.23
CA THR A 58 12.44 10.42 -42.51
C THR A 58 11.61 9.46 -43.35
N GLY A 59 12.21 8.43 -43.96
CA GLY A 59 11.52 7.56 -44.93
C GLY A 59 11.30 8.22 -46.30
N LYS A 60 11.84 9.42 -46.51
CA LYS A 60 11.63 10.17 -47.74
C LYS A 60 12.52 9.59 -48.86
N MET A 61 11.91 8.86 -49.79
CA MET A 61 12.59 8.27 -50.95
C MET A 61 12.19 9.01 -52.24
N GLU A 62 13.08 9.81 -52.79
CA GLU A 62 12.84 10.65 -53.97
C GLU A 62 13.65 10.17 -55.18
N TYR A 63 13.21 10.51 -56.39
CA TYR A 63 13.93 10.16 -57.61
C TYR A 63 13.96 11.29 -58.65
N LYS A 64 15.07 11.35 -59.38
CA LYS A 64 15.40 12.30 -60.46
C LYS A 64 15.72 11.54 -61.75
N ALA A 65 15.77 12.19 -62.91
CA ALA A 65 16.21 11.52 -64.13
C ALA A 65 17.73 11.33 -64.16
N ARG A 66 18.51 12.25 -63.58
CA ARG A 66 19.98 12.16 -63.45
C ARG A 66 20.47 12.74 -62.12
N ARG A 67 21.69 12.36 -61.69
CA ARG A 67 22.36 12.82 -60.45
C ARG A 67 22.35 14.35 -60.29
N ASN A 68 22.71 15.06 -61.35
CA ASN A 68 22.92 16.52 -61.34
C ASN A 68 21.64 17.32 -61.66
N GLU A 69 20.47 16.67 -61.79
CA GLU A 69 19.22 17.37 -62.07
C GLU A 69 18.68 18.04 -60.79
N PRO A 70 18.29 19.33 -60.81
CA PRO A 70 17.72 19.98 -59.62
C PRO A 70 16.29 19.49 -59.33
N THR A 71 15.51 19.19 -60.37
CA THR A 71 14.08 18.85 -60.28
C THR A 71 13.85 17.40 -59.84
N ILE A 72 13.13 17.21 -58.73
CA ILE A 72 12.59 15.90 -58.33
C ILE A 72 11.51 15.47 -59.33
N LYS A 73 11.60 14.25 -59.87
CA LYS A 73 10.58 13.66 -60.78
C LYS A 73 9.44 13.00 -60.02
N GLY A 74 9.67 12.58 -58.79
CA GLY A 74 8.63 12.05 -57.90
C GLY A 74 9.20 11.38 -56.64
N THR A 75 8.29 10.84 -55.84
CA THR A 75 8.57 10.21 -54.56
C THR A 75 8.05 8.78 -54.55
N ILE A 76 8.78 7.88 -53.91
CA ILE A 76 8.36 6.52 -53.55
C ILE A 76 7.93 6.62 -52.08
N VAL A 77 6.66 6.34 -51.81
CA VAL A 77 6.12 6.39 -50.45
C VAL A 77 6.11 4.98 -49.90
N PHE A 78 6.60 4.80 -48.69
CA PHE A 78 6.48 3.57 -47.90
C PHE A 78 6.32 3.94 -46.42
N ASP A 79 5.84 2.99 -45.63
CA ASP A 79 5.55 3.16 -44.21
C ASP A 79 6.06 1.97 -43.38
N ALA A 80 5.87 2.03 -42.07
CA ALA A 80 6.27 0.97 -41.13
C ALA A 80 5.68 -0.42 -41.45
N ASN A 81 4.61 -0.50 -42.25
CA ASN A 81 3.88 -1.73 -42.59
C ASN A 81 4.11 -2.18 -44.05
N SER A 82 4.97 -1.49 -44.80
CA SER A 82 5.21 -1.79 -46.21
C SER A 82 6.05 -3.06 -46.39
N THR A 83 5.74 -3.84 -47.41
CA THR A 83 6.49 -5.05 -47.79
C THR A 83 7.69 -4.66 -48.65
N ILE A 84 8.89 -4.80 -48.11
CA ILE A 84 10.15 -4.60 -48.84
C ILE A 84 10.81 -5.97 -48.99
N SER A 85 11.22 -6.36 -50.20
CA SER A 85 11.86 -7.65 -50.43
C SER A 85 12.71 -7.68 -51.70
N ILE A 86 13.84 -8.38 -51.65
CA ILE A 86 14.57 -8.82 -52.84
C ILE A 86 13.72 -9.88 -53.54
N SER A 87 13.59 -9.78 -54.86
CA SER A 87 12.84 -10.76 -55.64
C SER A 87 13.73 -11.96 -55.98
N PRO A 88 13.30 -13.20 -55.69
CA PRO A 88 14.00 -14.40 -56.16
C PRO A 88 13.87 -14.57 -57.68
N VAL A 89 12.93 -13.87 -58.33
CA VAL A 89 12.70 -13.90 -59.77
C VAL A 89 13.21 -12.60 -60.41
N ASN A 90 14.03 -12.73 -61.45
CA ASN A 90 14.45 -11.61 -62.29
C ASN A 90 13.30 -11.16 -63.22
N PHE A 91 12.46 -10.25 -62.73
CA PHE A 91 11.40 -9.64 -63.54
C PHE A 91 11.89 -8.50 -64.44
N HIS A 92 13.20 -8.24 -64.51
CA HIS A 92 13.80 -7.46 -65.60
C HIS A 92 13.99 -8.31 -66.87
N GLY A 93 14.25 -9.61 -66.72
CA GLY A 93 14.33 -10.57 -67.83
C GLY A 93 15.64 -10.57 -68.61
N LEU A 94 16.66 -9.83 -68.18
CA LEU A 94 18.04 -9.94 -68.70
C LEU A 94 18.90 -10.65 -67.66
N PRO A 95 19.61 -11.75 -67.97
CA PRO A 95 20.36 -12.55 -66.99
C PRO A 95 21.33 -11.77 -66.11
N LYS A 96 21.92 -10.67 -66.62
CA LYS A 96 22.79 -9.78 -65.84
C LYS A 96 22.13 -9.12 -64.62
N TYR A 97 20.80 -9.21 -64.50
CA TYR A 97 20.00 -8.67 -63.39
C TYR A 97 19.42 -9.76 -62.46
N ASP A 98 19.93 -10.99 -62.55
CA ASP A 98 19.58 -12.06 -61.61
C ASP A 98 19.98 -11.66 -60.17
N SER A 99 19.04 -11.78 -59.23
CA SER A 99 19.15 -11.27 -57.85
C SER A 99 19.37 -9.75 -57.69
N CYS A 100 19.29 -8.95 -58.77
CA CYS A 100 19.39 -7.48 -58.71
C CYS A 100 18.03 -6.78 -58.52
N CYS A 101 16.93 -7.51 -58.72
CA CYS A 101 15.56 -6.99 -58.65
C CYS A 101 15.00 -7.00 -57.21
N PHE A 102 14.32 -5.93 -56.80
CA PHE A 102 13.61 -5.83 -55.52
C PHE A 102 12.32 -5.02 -55.68
N TYR A 103 11.41 -5.13 -54.71
CA TYR A 103 10.16 -4.39 -54.74
C TYR A 103 9.76 -3.82 -53.37
N ILE A 104 8.90 -2.81 -53.43
CA ILE A 104 8.29 -2.14 -52.28
C ILE A 104 6.77 -2.11 -52.51
N GLY A 105 6.03 -2.90 -51.74
CA GLY A 105 4.56 -2.90 -51.73
C GLY A 105 4.03 -2.10 -50.54
N THR A 106 3.17 -1.12 -50.78
CA THR A 106 2.56 -0.32 -49.70
C THR A 106 1.21 -0.89 -49.27
N PRO A 107 0.72 -0.62 -48.03
CA PRO A 107 -0.61 -1.03 -47.58
C PRO A 107 -1.76 -0.50 -48.45
N GLN A 108 -1.52 0.56 -49.22
CA GLN A 108 -2.47 1.14 -50.18
C GLN A 108 -2.45 0.41 -51.55
N LYS A 109 -1.90 -0.81 -51.60
CA LYS A 109 -1.75 -1.67 -52.79
C LYS A 109 -0.96 -1.05 -53.94
N LYS A 110 -0.03 -0.15 -53.62
CA LYS A 110 0.89 0.42 -54.61
C LYS A 110 2.20 -0.35 -54.61
N GLU A 111 2.62 -0.83 -55.77
CA GLU A 111 3.84 -1.64 -55.93
C GLU A 111 4.90 -0.89 -56.73
N TYR A 112 6.08 -0.74 -56.15
CA TYR A 112 7.25 -0.17 -56.80
C TYR A 112 8.26 -1.27 -57.11
N PHE A 113 8.52 -1.48 -58.40
CA PHE A 113 9.48 -2.46 -58.90
C PHE A 113 10.79 -1.77 -59.28
N LEU A 114 11.90 -2.23 -58.68
CA LEU A 114 13.22 -1.62 -58.76
C LEU A 114 14.28 -2.69 -59.12
N CYS A 115 15.37 -2.28 -59.77
CA CYS A 115 16.52 -3.12 -60.04
C CYS A 115 17.80 -2.31 -59.89
N ALA A 116 18.77 -2.86 -59.15
CA ALA A 116 20.13 -2.32 -59.05
C ALA A 116 21.03 -2.89 -60.15
N GLU A 117 22.27 -2.40 -60.26
CA GLU A 117 23.24 -2.95 -61.23
C GLU A 117 23.91 -4.25 -60.75
N THR A 118 24.02 -4.46 -59.44
CA THR A 118 24.59 -5.69 -58.85
C THR A 118 23.69 -6.27 -57.74
N PRO A 119 23.80 -7.58 -57.43
CA PRO A 119 23.06 -8.18 -56.31
C PRO A 119 23.46 -7.61 -54.95
N GLY A 120 24.72 -7.18 -54.81
CA GLY A 120 25.22 -6.49 -53.61
C GLY A 120 24.53 -5.14 -53.41
N ALA A 121 24.46 -4.31 -54.46
CA ALA A 121 23.72 -3.05 -54.41
C ALA A 121 22.22 -3.25 -54.15
N ALA A 122 21.59 -4.29 -54.70
CA ALA A 122 20.19 -4.63 -54.41
C ALA A 122 19.97 -4.98 -52.92
N LYS A 123 20.87 -5.78 -52.33
CA LYS A 123 20.89 -6.06 -50.89
C LYS A 123 21.09 -4.79 -50.06
N ALA A 124 22.04 -3.94 -50.45
CA ALA A 124 22.32 -2.68 -49.77
C ALA A 124 21.08 -1.77 -49.70
N TRP A 125 20.38 -1.57 -50.83
CA TRP A 125 19.12 -0.82 -50.86
C TRP A 125 18.04 -1.41 -49.96
N VAL A 126 17.82 -2.73 -50.01
CA VAL A 126 16.80 -3.41 -49.19
C VAL A 126 17.13 -3.34 -47.69
N SER A 127 18.40 -3.53 -47.29
CA SER A 127 18.83 -3.41 -45.90
C SER A 127 18.61 -1.99 -45.35
N THR A 128 18.96 -0.95 -46.09
CA THR A 128 18.71 0.44 -45.65
C THR A 128 17.21 0.76 -45.61
N LEU A 129 16.40 0.24 -46.55
CA LEU A 129 14.94 0.39 -46.51
C LEU A 129 14.32 -0.28 -45.28
N HIS A 130 14.76 -1.48 -44.88
CA HIS A 130 14.32 -2.11 -43.63
C HIS A 130 14.77 -1.35 -42.38
N ALA A 131 16.01 -0.85 -42.35
CA ALA A 131 16.47 -0.01 -41.24
C ALA A 131 15.62 1.28 -41.12
N THR A 132 15.24 1.86 -42.26
CA THR A 132 14.32 3.00 -42.33
C THR A 132 12.90 2.63 -41.88
N GLN A 133 12.42 1.42 -42.19
CA GLN A 133 11.14 0.91 -41.71
C GLN A 133 11.09 0.79 -40.18
N LEU A 134 12.21 0.38 -39.55
CA LEU A 134 12.36 0.37 -38.09
C LEU A 134 12.31 1.78 -37.49
N VAL A 135 12.94 2.76 -38.14
CA VAL A 135 12.87 4.19 -37.76
C VAL A 135 11.41 4.67 -37.77
N LEU A 136 10.69 4.43 -38.87
CA LEU A 136 9.26 4.79 -39.01
C LEU A 136 8.38 4.09 -37.96
N LYS A 137 8.67 2.83 -37.62
CA LYS A 137 7.97 2.07 -36.57
C LYS A 137 8.21 2.67 -35.19
N ALA A 138 9.46 2.92 -34.81
CA ALA A 138 9.83 3.53 -33.53
C ALA A 138 9.20 4.92 -33.36
N HIS A 139 9.10 5.71 -34.43
CA HIS A 139 8.40 7.00 -34.42
C HIS A 139 6.90 6.84 -34.17
N LYS A 140 6.23 5.90 -34.86
CA LYS A 140 4.80 5.61 -34.67
C LYS A 140 4.50 5.17 -33.23
N GLU A 141 5.35 4.32 -32.66
CA GLU A 141 5.23 3.86 -31.27
C GLU A 141 5.48 4.97 -30.25
N ALA A 142 6.47 5.86 -30.49
CA ALA A 142 6.74 7.02 -29.64
C ALA A 142 5.59 8.04 -29.66
N VAL A 143 5.03 8.35 -30.84
CA VAL A 143 3.88 9.26 -30.98
C VAL A 143 2.63 8.69 -30.32
N ASN A 144 2.33 7.40 -30.53
CA ASN A 144 1.21 6.73 -29.86
C ASN A 144 1.37 6.64 -28.33
N SER A 145 2.60 6.78 -27.82
CA SER A 145 2.94 6.67 -26.39
C SER A 145 2.99 8.00 -25.64
N LEU A 146 2.59 9.13 -26.25
CA LEU A 146 2.76 10.48 -25.69
C LEU A 146 2.10 10.76 -24.33
N SER A 147 1.32 9.81 -23.78
CA SER A 147 0.69 9.90 -22.46
C SER A 147 1.51 9.25 -21.31
N GLY A 148 2.70 8.69 -21.55
CA GLY A 148 3.49 8.06 -20.46
C GLY A 148 4.96 7.76 -20.77
N ASN A 149 5.84 7.96 -19.77
CA ASN A 149 7.29 7.69 -19.77
C ASN A 149 8.04 8.11 -21.05
N GLY A 150 7.95 9.39 -21.43
CA GLY A 150 8.53 9.93 -22.65
C GLY A 150 10.06 9.86 -22.78
N SER A 151 10.82 9.76 -21.68
CA SER A 151 12.29 9.79 -21.72
C SER A 151 12.92 8.52 -22.32
N ALA A 152 12.55 7.34 -21.80
CA ALA A 152 13.16 6.06 -22.21
C ALA A 152 12.89 5.73 -23.70
N LYS A 153 11.67 5.99 -24.18
CA LYS A 153 11.25 5.73 -25.58
C LYS A 153 11.95 6.66 -26.58
N LEU A 154 12.34 7.86 -26.15
CA LEU A 154 13.10 8.82 -26.96
C LEU A 154 14.53 8.31 -27.23
N GLY A 155 15.14 7.65 -26.25
CA GLY A 155 16.42 6.95 -26.40
C GLY A 155 16.37 5.82 -27.43
N THR A 156 15.29 5.03 -27.43
CA THR A 156 15.04 4.00 -28.46
C THR A 156 14.99 4.59 -29.87
N VAL A 157 14.26 5.71 -30.05
CA VAL A 157 14.18 6.41 -31.33
C VAL A 157 15.57 6.88 -31.80
N ALA A 158 16.36 7.49 -30.92
CA ALA A 158 17.70 7.96 -31.26
C ALA A 158 18.64 6.80 -31.68
N ALA A 159 18.60 5.68 -30.98
CA ALA A 159 19.39 4.49 -31.29
C ALA A 159 19.04 3.89 -32.67
N VAL A 160 17.74 3.75 -32.98
CA VAL A 160 17.29 3.21 -34.28
C VAL A 160 17.63 4.16 -35.43
N VAL A 161 17.53 5.48 -35.22
CA VAL A 161 17.98 6.49 -36.20
C VAL A 161 19.50 6.41 -36.42
N ALA A 162 20.30 6.22 -35.37
CA ALA A 162 21.75 6.05 -35.51
C ALA A 162 22.10 4.77 -36.30
N ALA A 163 21.43 3.65 -36.02
CA ALA A 163 21.61 2.39 -36.73
C ALA A 163 21.23 2.49 -38.23
N ALA A 164 20.13 3.18 -38.56
CA ALA A 164 19.72 3.39 -39.95
C ALA A 164 20.69 4.30 -40.72
N ASN A 165 21.23 5.34 -40.08
CA ASN A 165 22.29 6.19 -40.65
C ASN A 165 23.58 5.38 -40.91
N SER A 166 24.01 4.54 -39.96
CA SER A 166 25.17 3.66 -40.13
C SER A 166 24.96 2.66 -41.28
N THR A 167 23.77 2.06 -41.35
CA THR A 167 23.38 1.14 -42.44
C THR A 167 23.41 1.84 -43.81
N ALA A 168 22.96 3.11 -43.90
CA ALA A 168 23.02 3.89 -45.13
C ALA A 168 24.47 4.24 -45.54
N LEU A 169 25.35 4.52 -44.57
CA LEU A 169 26.75 4.81 -44.84
C LEU A 169 27.48 3.58 -45.43
N GLU A 170 27.31 2.41 -44.83
CA GLU A 170 27.90 1.17 -45.38
C GLU A 170 27.28 0.78 -46.73
N ALA A 171 25.96 0.90 -46.87
CA ALA A 171 25.26 0.65 -48.14
C ALA A 171 25.74 1.58 -49.28
N SER A 172 26.17 2.81 -48.96
CA SER A 172 26.69 3.74 -49.98
C SER A 172 27.99 3.24 -50.64
N LYS A 173 28.87 2.56 -49.88
CA LYS A 173 30.12 1.98 -50.39
C LYS A 173 29.84 0.87 -51.41
N GLU A 174 28.85 0.02 -51.12
CA GLU A 174 28.42 -1.08 -51.99
C GLU A 174 27.80 -0.57 -53.30
N ILE A 175 27.00 0.51 -53.22
CA ILE A 175 26.45 1.19 -54.41
C ILE A 175 27.56 1.86 -55.25
N GLU A 176 28.55 2.48 -54.61
CA GLU A 176 29.69 3.07 -55.31
C GLU A 176 30.55 2.00 -56.02
N ALA A 177 30.83 0.87 -55.35
CA ALA A 177 31.52 -0.26 -55.95
C ALA A 177 30.77 -0.81 -57.18
N ALA A 178 29.44 -0.96 -57.08
CA ALA A 178 28.58 -1.36 -58.21
C ALA A 178 28.65 -0.37 -59.39
N MET A 179 28.69 0.94 -59.11
CA MET A 179 28.83 1.98 -60.13
C MET A 179 30.20 1.92 -60.85
N GLN A 180 31.29 1.62 -60.14
CA GLN A 180 32.61 1.43 -60.74
C GLN A 180 32.68 0.21 -61.67
N ILE A 181 31.99 -0.88 -61.33
CA ILE A 181 31.88 -2.07 -62.19
C ILE A 181 31.15 -1.72 -63.50
N ALA A 182 30.03 -0.98 -63.41
CA ALA A 182 29.29 -0.52 -64.58
C ALA A 182 30.14 0.33 -65.54
N MET A 183 30.94 1.26 -64.98
CA MET A 183 31.83 2.13 -65.76
C MET A 183 32.94 1.35 -66.48
N ARG A 184 33.56 0.36 -65.81
CA ARG A 184 34.57 -0.52 -66.43
C ARG A 184 33.98 -1.30 -67.61
N ASN A 185 32.77 -1.85 -67.46
CA ASN A 185 32.10 -2.62 -68.50
C ASN A 185 31.74 -1.80 -69.75
N ALA A 186 31.47 -0.50 -69.60
CA ALA A 186 31.17 0.39 -70.73
C ALA A 186 32.41 0.72 -71.60
N LEU A 187 33.61 0.73 -71.01
CA LEU A 187 34.86 1.13 -71.69
C LEU A 187 35.52 -0.01 -72.48
N GLY A 188 35.31 -1.28 -72.09
CA GLY A 188 35.99 -2.43 -72.69
C GLY A 188 35.61 -2.77 -74.14
N ALA A 189 34.59 -2.13 -74.71
CA ALA A 189 33.99 -2.53 -75.99
C ALA A 189 34.60 -1.88 -77.25
N MET A 190 35.61 -1.00 -77.14
CA MET A 190 36.00 -0.10 -78.24
C MET A 190 37.29 -0.46 -79.02
N LEU A 191 38.09 -1.46 -78.62
CA LEU A 191 39.51 -1.53 -79.03
C LEU A 191 39.90 -2.50 -80.17
N ASN A 192 38.97 -3.30 -80.73
CA ASN A 192 39.35 -4.39 -81.66
C ASN A 192 38.98 -4.13 -83.13
N ARG A 193 39.95 -3.64 -83.93
CA ARG A 193 40.03 -3.81 -85.41
C ARG A 193 41.42 -3.37 -85.94
N GLN A 194 42.13 -4.28 -86.60
CA GLN A 194 43.27 -3.98 -87.49
C GLN A 194 43.11 -4.74 -88.81
N THR A 195 43.69 -4.19 -89.87
CA THR A 195 43.62 -4.70 -91.26
C THR A 195 44.97 -5.22 -91.72
N ASP A 196 44.97 -6.37 -92.37
CA ASP A 196 46.16 -7.14 -92.72
C ASP A 196 46.47 -7.08 -94.23
N GLY A 197 47.75 -7.24 -94.60
CA GLY A 197 48.24 -7.15 -95.97
C GLY A 197 49.47 -8.04 -96.20
N PRO A 198 49.69 -8.56 -97.42
CA PRO A 198 50.61 -9.67 -97.64
C PRO A 198 52.07 -9.29 -97.40
N MET A 199 52.74 -10.04 -96.51
CA MET A 199 54.10 -9.80 -96.03
C MET A 199 55.10 -10.82 -96.61
N ASP A 200 56.33 -10.39 -96.89
CA ASP A 200 57.42 -11.16 -97.52
C ASP A 200 58.17 -12.07 -96.51
N ASP A 201 58.72 -13.22 -96.94
CA ASP A 201 59.28 -14.26 -96.05
C ASP A 201 60.45 -13.79 -95.16
N LEU A 202 61.35 -12.94 -95.69
CA LEU A 202 62.43 -12.37 -94.88
C LEU A 202 61.89 -11.34 -93.87
N SER A 203 60.80 -10.67 -94.25
CA SER A 203 60.07 -9.75 -93.38
C SER A 203 59.31 -10.52 -92.29
N ILE A 204 58.68 -11.66 -92.62
CA ILE A 204 58.01 -12.58 -91.68
C ILE A 204 59.00 -13.09 -90.63
N MET A 205 60.21 -13.50 -91.02
CA MET A 205 61.22 -13.99 -90.06
C MET A 205 61.68 -12.88 -89.08
N LYS A 206 61.95 -11.67 -89.60
CA LYS A 206 62.33 -10.52 -88.77
C LYS A 206 61.20 -10.09 -87.84
N GLU A 207 59.98 -10.04 -88.35
CA GLU A 207 58.80 -9.71 -87.56
C GLU A 207 58.51 -10.78 -86.51
N THR A 208 58.69 -12.07 -86.82
CA THR A 208 58.56 -13.16 -85.85
C THR A 208 59.58 -13.01 -84.71
N LEU A 209 60.85 -12.70 -85.01
CA LEU A 209 61.86 -12.44 -83.97
C LEU A 209 61.53 -11.18 -83.15
N ARG A 210 61.06 -10.10 -83.79
CA ARG A 210 60.62 -8.87 -83.13
C ARG A 210 59.46 -9.13 -82.17
N VAL A 211 58.45 -9.88 -82.63
CA VAL A 211 57.28 -10.29 -81.84
C VAL A 211 57.72 -11.20 -80.69
N LYS A 212 58.68 -12.12 -80.88
CA LYS A 212 59.18 -12.98 -79.79
C LYS A 212 59.97 -12.21 -78.73
N ASP A 213 60.76 -11.20 -79.11
CA ASP A 213 61.41 -10.33 -78.13
C ASP A 213 60.38 -9.45 -77.39
N GLU A 214 59.37 -8.93 -78.09
CA GLU A 214 58.26 -8.19 -77.49
C GLU A 214 57.43 -9.07 -76.53
N GLU A 215 57.14 -10.33 -76.89
CA GLU A 215 56.51 -11.32 -76.01
C GLU A 215 57.34 -11.59 -74.75
N LEU A 216 58.66 -11.73 -74.85
CA LEU A 216 59.56 -11.92 -73.70
C LEU A 216 59.59 -10.68 -72.81
N GLN A 217 59.64 -9.47 -73.38
CA GLN A 217 59.57 -8.21 -72.64
C GLN A 217 58.19 -8.03 -71.97
N ASN A 218 57.10 -8.48 -72.62
CA ASN A 218 55.75 -8.50 -72.04
C ASN A 218 55.68 -9.47 -70.86
N LEU A 219 56.16 -10.71 -71.02
CA LEU A 219 56.19 -11.71 -69.95
C LEU A 219 57.04 -11.22 -68.76
N ALA A 220 58.18 -10.58 -68.99
CA ALA A 220 59.00 -9.99 -67.94
C ALA A 220 58.30 -8.82 -67.21
N ARG A 221 57.44 -8.04 -67.90
CA ARG A 221 56.57 -7.04 -67.27
C ARG A 221 55.46 -7.67 -66.45
N GLU A 222 54.82 -8.72 -66.96
CA GLU A 222 53.77 -9.46 -66.25
C GLU A 222 54.30 -10.13 -64.98
N ILE A 223 55.48 -10.75 -65.02
CA ILE A 223 56.11 -11.36 -63.84
C ILE A 223 56.30 -10.30 -62.75
N ARG A 224 56.91 -9.15 -63.07
CA ARG A 224 57.08 -8.05 -62.10
C ARG A 224 55.74 -7.51 -61.55
N ALA A 225 54.70 -7.45 -62.38
CA ALA A 225 53.36 -7.05 -61.93
C ALA A 225 52.74 -8.10 -60.98
N ARG A 226 52.96 -9.39 -61.23
CA ARG A 226 52.55 -10.48 -60.33
C ARG A 226 53.35 -10.44 -59.03
N ASP A 227 54.66 -10.22 -59.07
CA ASP A 227 55.50 -10.06 -57.87
C ASP A 227 55.03 -8.90 -56.99
N SER A 228 54.70 -7.75 -57.60
CA SER A 228 54.09 -6.62 -56.89
C SER A 228 52.75 -6.99 -56.26
N THR A 229 51.90 -7.72 -56.99
CA THR A 229 50.59 -8.18 -56.48
C THR A 229 50.75 -9.19 -55.33
N ILE A 230 51.73 -10.09 -55.41
CA ILE A 230 52.06 -11.05 -54.36
C ILE A 230 52.55 -10.31 -53.10
N LYS A 231 53.37 -9.27 -53.26
CA LYS A 231 53.80 -8.43 -52.15
C LYS A 231 52.62 -7.70 -51.50
N ASP A 232 51.77 -7.03 -52.29
CA ASP A 232 50.58 -6.34 -51.78
C ASP A 232 49.62 -7.30 -51.04
N LEU A 233 49.56 -8.57 -51.45
CA LEU A 233 48.80 -9.61 -50.75
C LEU A 233 49.47 -10.08 -49.46
N ALA A 234 50.80 -10.21 -49.44
CA ALA A 234 51.56 -10.57 -48.25
C ALA A 234 51.45 -9.48 -47.17
N ASP A 235 51.58 -8.21 -47.55
CA ASP A 235 51.46 -7.06 -46.65
C ASP A 235 50.05 -7.03 -46.03
N LYS A 236 48.98 -7.20 -46.83
CA LYS A 236 47.59 -7.31 -46.33
C LYS A 236 47.32 -8.52 -45.44
N LEU A 237 47.99 -9.64 -45.70
CA LEU A 237 47.89 -10.83 -44.82
C LEU A 237 48.57 -10.57 -43.47
N SER A 238 49.67 -9.82 -43.43
CA SER A 238 50.30 -9.35 -42.19
C SER A 238 49.38 -8.43 -41.41
N GLU A 239 48.82 -7.39 -42.05
CA GLU A 239 47.84 -6.47 -41.44
C GLU A 239 46.62 -7.23 -40.88
N THR A 240 46.14 -8.25 -41.60
CA THR A 240 45.02 -9.09 -41.16
C THR A 240 45.40 -9.97 -39.95
N ALA A 241 46.62 -10.49 -39.90
CA ALA A 241 47.11 -11.28 -38.77
C ALA A 241 47.27 -10.41 -37.51
N GLU A 242 47.86 -9.23 -37.62
CA GLU A 242 48.00 -8.26 -36.53
C GLU A 242 46.63 -7.81 -36.00
N ALA A 243 45.67 -7.52 -36.90
CA ALA A 243 44.31 -7.18 -36.52
C ALA A 243 43.58 -8.34 -35.80
N ALA A 244 43.83 -9.59 -36.23
CA ALA A 244 43.27 -10.78 -35.58
C ALA A 244 43.88 -11.02 -34.18
N GLU A 245 45.19 -10.81 -34.00
CA GLU A 245 45.86 -10.90 -32.70
C GLU A 245 45.36 -9.81 -31.73
N ALA A 246 45.27 -8.56 -32.20
CA ALA A 246 44.72 -7.46 -31.41
C ALA A 246 43.26 -7.72 -30.99
N ALA A 247 42.43 -8.27 -31.89
CA ALA A 247 41.06 -8.66 -31.58
C ALA A 247 40.99 -9.81 -30.56
N ALA A 248 41.88 -10.80 -30.65
CA ALA A 248 41.96 -11.92 -29.71
C ALA A 248 42.39 -11.44 -28.30
N SER A 249 43.37 -10.56 -28.22
CA SER A 249 43.82 -9.94 -26.96
C SER A 249 42.71 -9.11 -26.32
N ALA A 250 42.00 -8.27 -27.11
CA ALA A 250 40.87 -7.49 -26.63
C ALA A 250 39.73 -8.38 -26.11
N ALA A 251 39.41 -9.48 -26.82
CA ALA A 251 38.41 -10.45 -26.38
C ALA A 251 38.82 -11.16 -25.08
N GLN A 252 40.11 -11.49 -24.90
CA GLN A 252 40.63 -12.05 -23.65
C GLN A 252 40.50 -11.06 -22.48
N THR A 253 40.89 -9.79 -22.67
CA THR A 253 40.74 -8.74 -21.65
C THR A 253 39.28 -8.54 -21.26
N MET A 254 38.37 -8.45 -22.23
CA MET A 254 36.92 -8.35 -21.98
C MET A 254 36.38 -9.56 -21.22
N ASN A 255 36.84 -10.77 -21.55
CA ASN A 255 36.43 -11.99 -20.85
C ASN A 255 36.89 -11.99 -19.39
N GLU A 256 38.09 -11.47 -19.09
CA GLU A 256 38.58 -11.38 -17.71
C GLU A 256 37.80 -10.34 -16.89
N GLN A 257 37.53 -9.15 -17.46
CA GLN A 257 36.66 -8.15 -16.83
C GLN A 257 35.25 -8.71 -16.58
N ARG A 258 34.71 -9.50 -17.51
CA ARG A 258 33.43 -10.19 -17.33
C ARG A 258 33.45 -11.16 -16.15
N LYS A 259 34.52 -11.94 -15.95
CA LYS A 259 34.65 -12.85 -14.78
C LYS A 259 34.65 -12.07 -13.46
N ILE A 260 35.42 -10.98 -13.40
CA ILE A 260 35.51 -10.11 -12.22
C ILE A 260 34.13 -9.54 -11.88
N ALA A 261 33.42 -8.99 -12.87
CA ALA A 261 32.06 -8.48 -12.69
C ALA A 261 31.05 -9.57 -12.26
N CYS A 262 31.16 -10.80 -12.80
CA CYS A 262 30.33 -11.92 -12.35
C CYS A 262 30.58 -12.27 -10.88
N ALA A 263 31.84 -12.32 -10.44
CA ALA A 263 32.19 -12.59 -9.04
C ALA A 263 31.67 -11.48 -8.10
N GLU A 264 31.77 -10.21 -8.50
CA GLU A 264 31.21 -9.08 -7.74
C GLU A 264 29.67 -9.20 -7.61
N VAL A 265 28.97 -9.56 -8.69
CA VAL A 265 27.52 -9.81 -8.67
C VAL A 265 27.14 -10.98 -7.75
N GLU A 266 27.93 -12.05 -7.73
CA GLU A 266 27.71 -13.19 -6.82
C GLU A 266 27.93 -12.81 -5.35
N CYS A 267 28.97 -12.03 -5.04
CA CYS A 267 29.20 -11.47 -3.70
C CYS A 267 28.05 -10.55 -3.26
N LEU A 268 27.66 -9.57 -4.09
CA LEU A 268 26.55 -8.66 -3.80
C LEU A 268 25.23 -9.41 -3.60
N LYS A 269 24.99 -10.47 -4.38
CA LYS A 269 23.82 -11.34 -4.19
C LYS A 269 23.84 -12.00 -2.82
N ALA A 270 24.95 -12.65 -2.44
CA ALA A 270 25.09 -13.31 -1.14
C ALA A 270 24.92 -12.35 0.05
N ASP A 271 25.50 -11.14 -0.03
CA ASP A 271 25.32 -10.10 0.99
C ASP A 271 23.86 -9.61 1.06
N SER A 272 23.19 -9.43 -0.08
CA SER A 272 21.77 -9.05 -0.11
C SER A 272 20.85 -10.11 0.50
N GLU A 273 21.14 -11.40 0.26
CA GLU A 273 20.41 -12.54 0.82
C GLU A 273 20.60 -12.63 2.34
N LYS A 274 21.84 -12.39 2.81
CA LYS A 274 22.16 -12.31 4.25
C LYS A 274 21.46 -11.13 4.94
N GLN A 275 21.38 -9.96 4.29
CA GLN A 275 20.61 -8.83 4.83
C GLN A 275 19.10 -9.10 4.86
N LEU A 276 18.57 -9.77 3.85
CA LEU A 276 17.16 -10.17 3.79
C LEU A 276 16.81 -11.13 4.93
N GLU A 277 17.60 -12.18 5.16
CA GLU A 277 17.31 -13.14 6.23
C GLU A 277 17.51 -12.52 7.63
N SER A 278 18.46 -11.60 7.80
CA SER A 278 18.59 -10.81 9.03
C SER A 278 17.35 -9.92 9.29
N SER A 279 16.84 -9.27 8.25
CA SER A 279 15.64 -8.41 8.34
C SER A 279 14.38 -9.23 8.63
N LYS A 280 14.23 -10.39 8.00
CA LYS A 280 13.16 -11.37 8.24
C LYS A 280 13.20 -11.96 9.65
N SER A 281 14.39 -12.20 10.19
CA SER A 281 14.57 -12.63 11.59
C SER A 281 14.13 -11.55 12.58
N LYS A 282 14.51 -10.29 12.36
CA LYS A 282 14.04 -9.15 13.16
C LYS A 282 12.52 -8.93 13.05
N LEU A 283 11.94 -9.12 11.87
CA LEU A 283 10.49 -9.05 11.68
C LEU A 283 9.76 -10.05 12.57
N ARG A 284 10.23 -11.31 12.60
CA ARG A 284 9.67 -12.35 13.48
C ARG A 284 9.81 -12.00 14.96
N GLU A 285 10.96 -11.46 15.38
CA GLU A 285 11.16 -11.00 16.76
C GLU A 285 10.16 -9.89 17.15
N PHE A 286 9.88 -8.94 16.24
CA PHE A 286 8.86 -7.91 16.46
C PHE A 286 7.42 -8.46 16.42
N GLU A 287 7.15 -9.45 15.58
CA GLU A 287 5.86 -10.17 15.54
C GLU A 287 5.60 -10.92 16.86
N GLU A 288 6.59 -11.63 17.39
CA GLU A 288 6.52 -12.29 18.70
C GLU A 288 6.27 -11.29 19.83
N LYS A 289 6.99 -10.15 19.84
CA LYS A 289 6.77 -9.04 20.80
C LYS A 289 5.39 -8.39 20.67
N PHE A 290 4.85 -8.27 19.45
CA PHE A 290 3.50 -7.78 19.23
C PHE A 290 2.47 -8.78 19.77
N MET A 291 2.69 -10.08 19.57
CA MET A 291 1.82 -11.14 20.10
C MET A 291 1.85 -11.24 21.63
N THR A 292 2.95 -10.90 22.31
CA THR A 292 2.95 -10.78 23.79
C THR A 292 2.19 -9.54 24.26
N LEU A 293 2.47 -8.37 23.67
CA LEU A 293 1.77 -7.12 24.00
C LEU A 293 0.25 -7.20 23.76
N SER A 294 -0.19 -7.88 22.70
CA SER A 294 -1.62 -8.11 22.44
C SER A 294 -2.28 -8.92 23.56
N LYS A 295 -1.61 -9.95 24.07
CA LYS A 295 -2.13 -10.77 25.18
C LYS A 295 -2.19 -10.00 26.49
N GLU A 296 -1.17 -9.16 26.76
CA GLU A 296 -1.15 -8.26 27.91
C GLU A 296 -2.30 -7.25 27.83
N MET A 297 -2.55 -6.66 26.66
CA MET A 297 -3.67 -5.75 26.43
C MET A 297 -5.02 -6.43 26.66
N ASP A 298 -5.23 -7.65 26.14
CA ASP A 298 -6.44 -8.44 26.39
C ASP A 298 -6.64 -8.77 27.88
N GLN A 299 -5.56 -9.01 28.62
CA GLN A 299 -5.61 -9.27 30.05
C GLN A 299 -5.95 -7.99 30.85
N LEU A 300 -5.38 -6.86 30.49
CA LEU A 300 -5.72 -5.55 31.07
C LEU A 300 -7.17 -5.15 30.79
N ILE A 301 -7.69 -5.44 29.59
CA ILE A 301 -9.10 -5.23 29.24
C ILE A 301 -10.01 -6.06 30.17
N LYS A 302 -9.70 -7.35 30.37
CA LYS A 302 -10.45 -8.22 31.29
C LYS A 302 -10.42 -7.70 32.73
N GLN A 303 -9.24 -7.28 33.22
CA GLN A 303 -9.09 -6.70 34.57
C GLN A 303 -9.91 -5.42 34.74
N ARG A 304 -9.86 -4.50 33.76
CA ARG A 304 -10.68 -3.29 33.72
C ARG A 304 -12.17 -3.63 33.79
N ASP A 305 -12.63 -4.59 32.99
CA ASP A 305 -14.05 -4.94 32.91
C ASP A 305 -14.55 -5.62 34.19
N SER A 306 -13.73 -6.48 34.82
CA SER A 306 -14.01 -7.04 36.14
C SER A 306 -14.11 -5.95 37.23
N ALA A 307 -13.16 -5.00 37.26
CA ALA A 307 -13.20 -3.89 38.22
C ALA A 307 -14.41 -2.96 38.01
N ILE A 308 -14.82 -2.74 36.75
CA ILE A 308 -16.04 -2.00 36.42
C ILE A 308 -17.28 -2.75 36.94
N GLN A 309 -17.39 -4.06 36.71
CA GLN A 309 -18.50 -4.88 37.22
C GLN A 309 -18.58 -4.85 38.75
N GLU A 310 -17.45 -5.01 39.44
CA GLU A 310 -17.39 -4.93 40.89
C GLU A 310 -17.80 -3.54 41.42
N ALA A 311 -17.31 -2.47 40.79
CA ALA A 311 -17.72 -1.10 41.13
C ALA A 311 -19.23 -0.85 40.91
N HIS A 312 -19.84 -1.48 39.90
CA HIS A 312 -21.30 -1.45 39.72
C HIS A 312 -22.05 -2.22 40.81
N LEU A 313 -21.54 -3.39 41.23
CA LEU A 313 -22.09 -4.15 42.35
C LEU A 313 -22.08 -3.31 43.64
N TRP A 314 -20.92 -2.75 44.01
CA TRP A 314 -20.79 -1.91 45.21
C TRP A 314 -21.67 -0.65 45.18
N ARG A 315 -21.84 -0.01 44.01
CA ARG A 315 -22.80 1.09 43.84
C ARG A 315 -24.24 0.64 44.08
N SER A 316 -24.62 -0.56 43.62
CA SER A 316 -25.96 -1.12 43.84
C SER A 316 -26.21 -1.46 45.31
N GLU A 317 -25.24 -2.07 46.00
CA GLU A 317 -25.37 -2.37 47.43
C GLU A 317 -25.39 -1.09 48.28
N LEU A 318 -24.58 -0.09 47.93
CA LEU A 318 -24.62 1.23 48.58
C LEU A 318 -25.99 1.91 48.39
N ALA A 319 -26.62 1.77 47.22
CA ALA A 319 -27.97 2.30 46.98
C ALA A 319 -29.02 1.62 47.87
N LYS A 320 -29.01 0.28 47.95
CA LYS A 320 -29.89 -0.49 48.85
C LYS A 320 -29.68 -0.13 50.32
N ALA A 321 -28.44 -0.01 50.77
CA ALA A 321 -28.11 0.36 52.14
C ALA A 321 -28.60 1.78 52.49
N ARG A 322 -28.49 2.74 51.55
CA ARG A 322 -29.03 4.09 51.70
C ARG A 322 -30.57 4.09 51.78
N GLU A 323 -31.24 3.31 50.94
CA GLU A 323 -32.70 3.15 51.00
C GLU A 323 -33.16 2.56 52.35
N GLN A 324 -32.49 1.50 52.83
CA GLN A 324 -32.76 0.92 54.14
C GLN A 324 -32.52 1.92 55.29
N ALA A 325 -31.46 2.73 55.22
CA ALA A 325 -31.19 3.77 56.21
C ALA A 325 -32.34 4.80 56.29
N VAL A 326 -32.84 5.28 55.15
CA VAL A 326 -34.00 6.20 55.08
C VAL A 326 -35.28 5.55 55.63
N ILE A 327 -35.51 4.27 55.36
CA ILE A 327 -36.67 3.53 55.91
C ILE A 327 -36.58 3.43 57.44
N LEU A 328 -35.38 3.13 57.97
CA LEU A 328 -35.12 3.03 59.41
C LEU A 328 -35.22 4.39 60.11
N GLU A 329 -34.63 5.45 59.54
CA GLU A 329 -34.75 6.83 60.02
C GLU A 329 -36.23 7.26 60.10
N GLY A 330 -36.99 7.01 59.03
CA GLY A 330 -38.44 7.25 59.04
C GLY A 330 -39.20 6.40 60.07
N ALA A 331 -38.71 5.21 60.42
CA ALA A 331 -39.29 4.39 61.48
C ALA A 331 -38.98 4.92 62.88
N VAL A 332 -37.76 5.43 63.11
CA VAL A 332 -37.35 6.11 64.36
C VAL A 332 -38.19 7.37 64.57
N VAL A 333 -38.29 8.25 63.57
CA VAL A 333 -39.11 9.48 63.66
C VAL A 333 -40.58 9.18 63.99
N ARG A 334 -41.15 8.10 63.42
CA ARG A 334 -42.51 7.64 63.77
C ARG A 334 -42.62 7.05 65.18
N ALA A 335 -41.57 6.46 65.71
CA ALA A 335 -41.54 5.96 67.09
C ALA A 335 -41.40 7.11 68.10
N GLU A 336 -40.50 8.06 67.83
CA GLU A 336 -40.32 9.29 68.61
C GLU A 336 -41.61 10.13 68.66
N GLU A 337 -42.32 10.28 67.54
CA GLU A 337 -43.64 10.93 67.50
C GLU A 337 -44.66 10.20 68.39
N LYS A 338 -44.73 8.86 68.33
CA LYS A 338 -45.63 8.09 69.22
C LYS A 338 -45.31 8.28 70.70
N VAL A 339 -44.03 8.34 71.05
CA VAL A 339 -43.58 8.63 72.43
C VAL A 339 -44.02 10.04 72.83
N ARG A 340 -43.73 11.05 72.01
CA ARG A 340 -44.11 12.46 72.28
C ARG A 340 -45.62 12.64 72.46
N VAL A 341 -46.44 11.96 71.65
CA VAL A 341 -47.91 11.97 71.79
C VAL A 341 -48.35 11.29 73.08
N ALA A 342 -47.76 10.14 73.44
CA ALA A 342 -48.08 9.44 74.68
C ALA A 342 -47.65 10.21 75.93
N GLU A 343 -46.51 10.90 75.87
CA GLU A 343 -46.03 11.82 76.92
C GLU A 343 -46.99 13.01 77.09
N ALA A 344 -47.41 13.66 75.99
CA ALA A 344 -48.36 14.77 76.03
C ALA A 344 -49.74 14.36 76.58
N ASP A 345 -50.21 13.16 76.24
CA ASP A 345 -51.45 12.56 76.76
C ASP A 345 -51.34 12.17 78.25
N ALA A 346 -50.19 11.65 78.68
CA ALA A 346 -49.91 11.42 80.09
C ALA A 346 -49.82 12.73 80.90
N GLU A 347 -49.13 13.76 80.37
CA GLU A 347 -49.03 15.08 80.99
C GLU A 347 -50.41 15.78 81.06
N ALA A 348 -51.27 15.61 80.05
CA ALA A 348 -52.65 16.07 80.07
C ALA A 348 -53.46 15.38 81.19
N ARG A 349 -53.38 14.05 81.34
CA ARG A 349 -54.01 13.33 82.45
C ARG A 349 -53.49 13.77 83.82
N ILE A 350 -52.18 13.99 83.97
CA ILE A 350 -51.60 14.52 85.22
C ILE A 350 -52.17 15.90 85.53
N ARG A 351 -52.22 16.82 84.54
CA ARG A 351 -52.84 18.15 84.70
C ARG A 351 -54.31 18.05 85.12
N GLU A 352 -55.07 17.13 84.55
CA GLU A 352 -56.48 16.89 84.90
C GLU A 352 -56.63 16.38 86.35
N VAL A 353 -55.79 15.44 86.78
CA VAL A 353 -55.78 14.93 88.16
C VAL A 353 -55.40 16.04 89.15
N VAL A 354 -54.36 16.84 88.86
CA VAL A 354 -53.96 17.97 89.70
C VAL A 354 -55.05 19.03 89.80
N GLN A 355 -55.75 19.33 88.69
CA GLN A 355 -56.92 20.22 88.71
C GLN A 355 -58.05 19.65 89.58
N ARG A 356 -58.37 18.36 89.45
CA ARG A 356 -59.38 17.67 90.26
C ARG A 356 -59.03 17.63 91.74
N GLU A 357 -57.77 17.36 92.10
CA GLU A 357 -57.29 17.46 93.49
C GLU A 357 -57.41 18.89 94.01
N SER A 358 -57.01 19.90 93.23
CA SER A 358 -57.12 21.31 93.65
C SER A 358 -58.58 21.74 93.88
N ALA A 359 -59.52 21.26 93.05
CA ALA A 359 -60.94 21.48 93.22
C ALA A 359 -61.48 20.79 94.49
N THR A 360 -61.09 19.53 94.71
CA THR A 360 -61.47 18.74 95.90
C THR A 360 -60.88 19.36 97.19
N ALA A 361 -59.65 19.88 97.13
CA ALA A 361 -59.01 20.58 98.24
C ALA A 361 -59.70 21.91 98.55
N LYS A 362 -60.13 22.65 97.53
CA LYS A 362 -60.94 23.87 97.67
C LYS A 362 -62.31 23.57 98.27
N GLU A 363 -63.01 22.55 97.79
CA GLU A 363 -64.29 22.08 98.36
C GLU A 363 -64.11 21.65 99.82
N LYS A 364 -63.05 20.89 100.14
CA LYS A 364 -62.71 20.54 101.53
C LYS A 364 -62.44 21.79 102.39
N GLN A 365 -61.80 22.81 101.85
CA GLN A 365 -61.54 24.07 102.56
C GLN A 365 -62.83 24.88 102.78
N GLU A 366 -63.74 24.90 101.80
CA GLU A 366 -65.07 25.50 101.91
C GLU A 366 -65.95 24.75 102.94
N LEU A 367 -65.92 23.41 102.92
CA LEU A 367 -66.57 22.56 103.92
C LEU A 367 -65.98 22.75 105.32
N LEU A 368 -64.66 22.88 105.47
CA LEU A 368 -64.02 23.21 106.74
C LEU A 368 -64.42 24.60 107.25
N ALA A 369 -64.51 25.60 106.36
CA ALA A 369 -65.01 26.92 106.71
C ALA A 369 -66.49 26.87 107.14
N TYR A 370 -67.32 26.05 106.48
CA TYR A 370 -68.71 25.83 106.85
C TYR A 370 -68.86 25.09 108.19
N VAL A 371 -68.06 24.05 108.45
CA VAL A 371 -68.00 23.36 109.76
C VAL A 371 -67.56 24.32 110.85
N ASN A 372 -66.54 25.14 110.62
CA ASN A 372 -66.13 26.18 111.58
C ASN A 372 -67.24 27.21 111.84
N MET A 373 -68.02 27.60 110.82
CA MET A 373 -69.19 28.47 110.97
C MET A 373 -70.29 27.80 111.81
N LEU A 374 -70.61 26.53 111.54
CA LEU A 374 -71.57 25.75 112.32
C LEU A 374 -71.10 25.55 113.76
N GLN A 375 -69.81 25.28 113.97
CA GLN A 375 -69.23 25.12 115.31
C GLN A 375 -69.22 26.46 116.08
N ALA A 376 -69.02 27.59 115.39
CA ALA A 376 -69.20 28.92 115.96
C ALA A 376 -70.68 29.24 116.27
N GLN A 377 -71.63 28.78 115.44
CA GLN A 377 -73.07 28.86 115.74
C GLN A 377 -73.46 27.98 116.93
N LEU A 378 -72.92 26.76 117.02
CA LEU A 378 -73.12 25.86 118.15
C LEU A 378 -72.54 26.46 119.43
N THR A 379 -71.36 27.07 119.36
CA THR A 379 -70.75 27.81 120.49
C THR A 379 -71.62 29.00 120.91
N ARG A 380 -72.24 29.71 119.96
CA ARG A 380 -73.20 30.79 120.27
C ARG A 380 -74.50 30.27 120.88
N GLN A 381 -75.06 29.15 120.40
CA GLN A 381 -76.22 28.51 121.02
C GLN A 381 -75.92 27.92 122.40
N HIS A 382 -74.70 27.41 122.63
CA HIS A 382 -74.32 26.80 123.90
C HIS A 382 -74.05 27.84 125.00
N VAL A 383 -73.64 29.08 124.65
CA VAL A 383 -73.35 30.14 125.64
C VAL A 383 -74.58 31.03 125.94
N ASP A 384 -75.59 31.07 125.06
CA ASP A 384 -76.88 31.75 125.35
C ASP A 384 -77.95 30.79 125.94
N MET A 385 -77.55 29.57 126.32
CA MET A 385 -78.35 28.68 127.17
C MET A 385 -77.52 28.14 128.33
N ASN A 386 -77.48 28.96 129.38
CA ASN A 386 -76.88 28.65 130.67
C ASN A 386 -77.43 27.36 131.31
N GLN A 387 -76.57 26.74 132.12
CA GLN A 387 -76.84 25.93 133.32
C GLN A 387 -77.17 24.41 133.21
N VAL A 388 -76.29 23.65 133.89
CA VAL A 388 -76.50 22.36 134.58
C VAL A 388 -76.59 21.08 133.73
N PHE A 389 -75.46 20.36 133.64
CA PHE A 389 -75.30 19.08 134.37
C PHE A 389 -73.82 18.74 134.59
N GLU A 390 -73.48 18.06 135.69
CA GLU A 390 -72.14 17.52 135.95
C GLU A 390 -72.24 16.03 136.34
N LYS A 391 -71.19 15.27 135.97
CA LYS A 391 -70.68 14.04 136.65
C LYS A 391 -71.33 12.67 136.35
N THR A 392 -70.53 11.63 136.66
CA THR A 392 -70.86 10.18 136.78
C THR A 392 -70.70 9.37 135.47
N GLU A 393 -69.96 8.26 135.38
CA GLU A 393 -68.92 7.64 136.24
C GLU A 393 -68.02 6.70 135.41
N SER A 394 -66.95 6.18 136.02
CA SER A 394 -66.07 5.16 135.44
C SER A 394 -66.65 3.75 135.59
N CYS A 395 -66.48 2.86 134.60
CA CYS A 395 -66.16 1.45 134.88
C CYS A 395 -65.66 0.68 133.64
N SER A 396 -65.09 -0.50 133.90
CA SER A 396 -64.18 -1.22 133.00
C SER A 396 -64.70 -2.56 132.48
N SER A 397 -63.93 -3.10 131.53
CA SER A 397 -63.73 -4.53 131.22
C SER A 397 -64.61 -5.25 130.17
N SER A 398 -63.92 -5.63 129.09
CA SER A 398 -63.79 -7.01 128.61
C SER A 398 -64.62 -7.57 127.43
N ILE A 399 -63.85 -8.00 126.40
CA ILE A 399 -63.89 -9.30 125.69
C ILE A 399 -64.57 -9.39 124.29
N ASN A 400 -63.69 -9.54 123.28
CA ASN A 400 -63.76 -10.35 122.03
C ASN A 400 -64.76 -9.95 120.90
N ASN A 401 -64.36 -9.83 119.62
CA ASN A 401 -63.57 -10.80 118.81
C ASN A 401 -62.84 -10.20 117.57
N LEU A 402 -61.83 -10.93 117.08
CA LEU A 402 -61.11 -10.78 115.79
C LEU A 402 -61.75 -11.73 114.71
N PRO A 403 -61.37 -11.78 113.40
CA PRO A 403 -60.03 -12.19 112.87
C PRO A 403 -59.40 -11.16 111.87
N GLN A 404 -58.05 -10.98 111.74
CA GLN A 404 -56.96 -11.87 111.27
C GLN A 404 -56.87 -11.88 109.71
N THR A 405 -55.75 -11.71 108.99
CA THR A 405 -54.33 -12.20 109.09
C THR A 405 -53.31 -11.16 108.54
N LYS A 406 -52.15 -10.90 109.19
CA LYS A 406 -50.78 -11.47 108.94
C LYS A 406 -50.32 -11.45 107.45
N HIS A 407 -49.32 -10.67 107.02
CA HIS A 407 -47.85 -10.67 107.29
C HIS A 407 -47.06 -11.59 106.34
N VAL A 408 -45.99 -11.07 105.70
CA VAL A 408 -44.66 -11.71 105.43
C VAL A 408 -43.80 -10.78 104.56
N ASP A 409 -42.49 -10.79 104.83
CA ASP A 409 -41.39 -10.08 104.17
C ASP A 409 -40.34 -11.12 103.71
N LEU A 410 -39.33 -10.69 102.92
CA LEU A 410 -38.05 -11.36 102.56
C LEU A 410 -37.88 -12.07 101.20
N SER A 411 -36.60 -12.03 100.77
CA SER A 411 -35.87 -12.67 99.66
C SER A 411 -36.16 -12.14 98.24
N GLU A 412 -35.19 -11.68 97.43
CA GLU A 412 -33.78 -12.04 97.10
C GLU A 412 -33.61 -12.91 95.84
N GLU A 413 -32.53 -12.56 95.12
CA GLU A 413 -31.75 -13.38 94.19
C GLU A 413 -32.36 -13.94 92.87
N ASN A 414 -31.79 -13.41 91.77
CA ASN A 414 -30.90 -14.13 90.83
C ASN A 414 -31.34 -14.54 89.41
N VAL A 415 -30.65 -13.86 88.48
CA VAL A 415 -29.84 -14.31 87.33
C VAL A 415 -30.33 -15.33 86.28
N ASP A 416 -29.92 -14.98 85.05
CA ASP A 416 -29.35 -15.82 83.99
C ASP A 416 -30.21 -16.85 83.19
N LYS A 417 -30.22 -16.53 81.89
CA LYS A 417 -29.76 -17.37 80.77
C LYS A 417 -30.71 -18.28 79.99
N ALA A 418 -30.30 -18.32 78.72
CA ALA A 418 -30.33 -19.43 77.77
C ALA A 418 -31.60 -19.62 76.93
N CYS A 419 -31.35 -19.51 75.63
CA CYS A 419 -31.99 -20.29 74.58
C CYS A 419 -32.23 -21.75 75.01
N LEU A 420 -33.24 -22.40 74.45
CA LEU A 420 -32.99 -23.52 73.53
C LEU A 420 -34.22 -23.83 72.65
N SER A 421 -33.90 -24.43 71.52
CA SER A 421 -34.75 -24.87 70.41
C SER A 421 -35.82 -25.91 70.76
N VAL A 422 -36.84 -26.00 69.91
CA VAL A 422 -37.51 -27.27 69.58
C VAL A 422 -37.57 -27.41 68.05
N SER A 423 -37.02 -28.50 67.54
CA SER A 423 -37.19 -28.94 66.14
C SER A 423 -38.24 -30.04 66.07
N ARG A 424 -38.91 -30.19 64.93
CA ARG A 424 -39.46 -31.49 64.55
C ARG A 424 -39.54 -31.69 63.02
N ASP A 425 -38.72 -32.64 62.56
CA ASP A 425 -38.92 -33.69 61.55
C ASP A 425 -39.46 -33.34 60.15
N ILE A 426 -39.08 -33.97 59.03
CA ILE A 426 -37.94 -34.79 58.50
C ILE A 426 -38.47 -35.48 57.20
N ASP A 427 -37.56 -35.93 56.33
CA ASP A 427 -37.70 -36.78 55.11
C ASP A 427 -37.63 -36.05 53.75
N HIS A 428 -36.83 -36.50 52.75
CA HIS A 428 -35.82 -37.58 52.70
C HIS A 428 -34.74 -37.28 51.63
N VAL A 429 -33.61 -38.02 51.68
CA VAL A 429 -32.36 -37.91 50.86
C VAL A 429 -32.27 -39.14 49.90
N PRO A 430 -31.15 -39.57 49.26
CA PRO A 430 -29.85 -39.00 48.79
C PRO A 430 -29.67 -39.29 47.25
N PRO A 431 -28.52 -39.63 46.59
CA PRO A 431 -27.06 -39.59 46.91
C PRO A 431 -26.18 -38.95 45.78
N GLU A 432 -24.84 -38.94 45.74
CA GLU A 432 -23.68 -38.84 46.69
C GLU A 432 -22.40 -38.60 45.85
N ASN A 433 -21.35 -37.96 46.39
CA ASN A 433 -19.92 -38.36 46.18
C ASN A 433 -18.90 -37.53 46.98
N VAL A 434 -17.71 -38.11 47.16
CA VAL A 434 -16.70 -37.79 48.20
C VAL A 434 -15.32 -37.52 47.56
N VAL A 435 -14.40 -36.85 48.29
CA VAL A 435 -12.96 -37.22 48.51
C VAL A 435 -12.04 -36.01 48.76
N ASP A 436 -11.61 -35.94 50.04
CA ASP A 436 -10.36 -35.49 50.67
C ASP A 436 -9.54 -34.21 50.34
N LEU A 437 -8.99 -33.71 51.46
CA LEU A 437 -7.87 -32.77 51.60
C LEU A 437 -6.54 -33.53 51.74
N THR A 438 -5.44 -32.92 51.31
CA THR A 438 -4.10 -33.22 51.84
C THR A 438 -3.37 -31.94 52.24
N VAL A 439 -2.85 -31.94 53.46
CA VAL A 439 -2.04 -30.87 54.07
C VAL A 439 -0.58 -31.05 53.71
N ASP A 440 0.17 -29.95 53.52
CA ASP A 440 1.55 -29.89 54.02
C ASP A 440 1.93 -28.47 54.47
N GLN A 441 2.86 -28.36 55.43
CA GLN A 441 3.36 -27.11 56.02
C GLN A 441 4.86 -26.97 55.76
N THR A 442 5.37 -25.77 55.44
CA THR A 442 6.73 -25.40 55.90
C THR A 442 7.05 -23.89 55.88
N SER A 443 7.50 -23.40 57.05
CA SER A 443 8.57 -22.40 57.31
C SER A 443 8.64 -21.02 56.59
N HIS A 444 8.53 -20.00 57.45
CA HIS A 444 9.12 -18.64 57.42
C HIS A 444 10.38 -18.39 56.55
N GLN A 445 10.47 -17.21 55.90
CA GLN A 445 11.35 -16.10 56.37
C GLN A 445 11.08 -14.74 55.65
N SER A 446 11.77 -13.69 56.11
CA SER A 446 11.47 -12.26 55.95
C SER A 446 12.54 -11.44 55.21
N ILE A 447 12.14 -10.39 54.50
CA ILE A 447 12.97 -9.21 54.10
C ILE A 447 12.02 -8.00 54.21
N GLU A 448 12.06 -7.18 55.26
CA GLU A 448 13.01 -6.10 55.59
C GLU A 448 12.76 -4.78 54.82
N ASN A 449 12.91 -3.65 55.54
CA ASN A 449 12.38 -2.34 55.22
C ASN A 449 13.14 -1.59 54.11
N GLY A 450 12.41 -0.74 53.38
CA GLY A 450 12.95 0.39 52.62
C GLY A 450 12.16 1.64 52.96
N GLU A 451 12.84 2.68 53.46
CA GLU A 451 12.22 3.87 54.04
C GLU A 451 11.42 4.71 53.04
N TRP A 452 10.34 5.31 53.53
CA TRP A 452 9.70 6.45 52.88
C TRP A 452 10.51 7.71 53.17
N SER A 453 10.70 8.57 52.17
CA SER A 453 11.25 9.92 52.38
C SER A 453 10.63 10.91 51.39
N ASP A 454 10.09 11.99 51.96
CA ASP A 454 9.69 13.27 51.37
C ASP A 454 8.98 13.34 50.01
N ILE A 455 7.73 13.84 50.04
CA ILE A 455 7.42 15.21 49.57
C ILE A 455 6.16 15.71 50.33
N GLN A 456 6.23 16.95 50.83
CA GLN A 456 5.14 17.62 51.54
C GLN A 456 4.10 18.29 50.59
N PRO A 457 2.91 18.68 51.08
CA PRO A 457 1.75 18.91 50.22
C PRO A 457 1.77 20.25 49.48
N THR A 458 1.14 20.29 48.30
CA THR A 458 0.78 21.53 47.62
C THR A 458 -0.74 21.63 47.48
N GLU A 459 -1.30 22.75 47.93
CA GLU A 459 -2.73 23.06 47.82
C GLU A 459 -3.20 23.05 46.36
N SER A 460 -4.39 22.50 46.10
CA SER A 460 -5.20 22.92 44.96
C SER A 460 -6.69 22.83 45.28
N ARG A 461 -7.39 23.93 45.02
CA ARG A 461 -8.79 24.17 45.38
C ARG A 461 -9.75 23.31 44.56
N ILE A 462 -10.85 22.93 45.21
CA ILE A 462 -12.11 22.55 44.55
C ILE A 462 -12.66 23.78 43.79
N ALA A 463 -12.94 23.64 42.50
CA ALA A 463 -13.76 24.59 41.74
C ALA A 463 -14.47 23.89 40.57
N ASP A 464 -15.75 24.23 40.41
CA ASP A 464 -16.64 24.08 39.25
C ASP A 464 -16.74 22.73 38.53
N VAL A 465 -17.76 21.97 38.97
CA VAL A 465 -18.57 21.11 38.11
C VAL A 465 -19.09 21.94 36.92
N ARG A 466 -18.78 21.52 35.70
CA ARG A 466 -19.58 21.85 34.50
C ARG A 466 -20.11 20.59 33.84
N GLU A 467 -21.43 20.59 33.71
CA GLU A 467 -22.22 19.65 32.93
C GLU A 467 -21.84 19.74 31.44
N VAL A 468 -21.68 18.58 30.78
CA VAL A 468 -21.46 18.50 29.33
C VAL A 468 -22.49 17.55 28.73
N ALA A 469 -23.24 18.07 27.77
CA ALA A 469 -24.34 17.38 27.12
C ALA A 469 -23.86 16.25 26.18
N SER A 470 -24.77 15.32 25.88
CA SER A 470 -24.53 14.23 24.94
C SER A 470 -24.75 14.67 23.50
N GLU A 471 -23.70 14.72 22.68
CA GLU A 471 -23.83 14.80 21.22
C GLU A 471 -23.00 13.73 20.50
N THR A 472 -23.49 13.36 19.31
CA THR A 472 -23.14 12.13 18.59
C THR A 472 -21.97 12.35 17.64
N GLU A 473 -20.86 11.62 17.80
CA GLU A 473 -19.83 11.50 16.76
C GLU A 473 -19.85 10.11 16.12
N ARG A 474 -20.24 10.07 14.83
CA ARG A 474 -19.98 8.96 13.92
C ARG A 474 -19.24 9.53 12.70
N SER A 475 -17.92 9.43 12.70
CA SER A 475 -17.07 9.76 11.55
C SER A 475 -16.01 8.68 11.38
N SER A 476 -16.18 7.84 10.36
CA SER A 476 -15.21 6.82 9.96
C SER A 476 -14.35 7.34 8.81
N LEU A 477 -13.03 7.34 8.99
CA LEU A 477 -12.07 7.63 7.93
C LEU A 477 -11.63 6.31 7.27
N ASP A 478 -12.09 6.07 6.05
CA ASP A 478 -11.71 4.90 5.26
C ASP A 478 -10.31 5.04 4.64
N ILE A 479 -9.50 3.98 4.73
CA ILE A 479 -8.25 3.80 3.98
C ILE A 479 -8.46 2.61 3.03
N PRO A 480 -8.21 2.74 1.72
CA PRO A 480 -8.63 1.73 0.75
C PRO A 480 -7.73 0.49 0.75
N VAL A 481 -8.35 -0.68 0.94
CA VAL A 481 -7.69 -1.99 0.79
C VAL A 481 -7.65 -2.40 -0.69
N VAL A 482 -6.46 -2.81 -1.15
CA VAL A 482 -6.26 -3.35 -2.50
C VAL A 482 -6.83 -4.77 -2.60
N THR A 483 -7.83 -4.97 -3.46
CA THR A 483 -8.39 -6.29 -3.76
C THR A 483 -7.71 -6.91 -4.99
N SER A 484 -7.07 -8.07 -4.80
CA SER A 484 -6.63 -8.95 -5.90
C SER A 484 -7.84 -9.63 -6.57
N PRO A 485 -7.86 -9.82 -7.90
CA PRO A 485 -9.01 -10.43 -8.58
C PRO A 485 -9.06 -11.95 -8.37
N SER A 486 -10.18 -12.43 -7.84
CA SER A 486 -10.54 -13.85 -7.81
C SER A 486 -11.06 -14.30 -9.17
N ASN A 487 -10.39 -15.27 -9.78
CA ASN A 487 -10.82 -15.86 -11.04
C ASN A 487 -11.80 -17.02 -10.76
N ALA A 488 -13.10 -16.76 -10.91
CA ALA A 488 -14.13 -17.79 -10.81
C ALA A 488 -14.46 -18.35 -12.20
N HIS A 489 -14.34 -19.67 -12.36
CA HIS A 489 -14.83 -20.37 -13.55
C HIS A 489 -16.37 -20.28 -13.62
N GLN A 490 -16.91 -20.14 -14.83
CA GLN A 490 -18.23 -20.70 -15.14
C GLN A 490 -18.18 -21.47 -16.46
N ASP A 491 -18.70 -22.70 -16.39
CA ASP A 491 -18.72 -23.71 -17.45
C ASP A 491 -19.77 -23.43 -18.53
N GLN A 492 -19.44 -23.80 -19.78
CA GLN A 492 -20.36 -24.52 -20.68
C GLN A 492 -19.61 -25.06 -21.93
N GLY A 493 -19.54 -26.39 -22.09
CA GLY A 493 -19.24 -27.04 -23.39
C GLY A 493 -20.43 -26.89 -24.37
N HIS A 494 -20.41 -27.26 -25.66
CA HIS A 494 -19.69 -28.31 -26.40
C HIS A 494 -19.75 -27.99 -27.94
N ASN A 495 -19.14 -28.68 -28.93
CA ASN A 495 -18.37 -29.95 -28.96
C ASN A 495 -17.37 -30.06 -30.15
N SER A 496 -16.65 -31.18 -30.17
CA SER A 496 -15.98 -31.91 -31.28
C SER A 496 -16.31 -31.60 -32.77
N HIS A 497 -15.28 -31.56 -33.63
CA HIS A 497 -14.82 -32.76 -34.38
C HIS A 497 -13.50 -32.56 -35.17
N GLN A 498 -12.64 -33.58 -35.12
CA GLN A 498 -11.51 -33.84 -36.04
C GLN A 498 -11.95 -34.96 -37.03
N PRO A 499 -11.28 -35.18 -38.19
CA PRO A 499 -9.90 -35.73 -38.24
C PRO A 499 -8.83 -34.76 -38.75
#